data_AF-A0AAN8IIW0-F1
#
_entry.id   AF-A0AAN8IIW0-F1
#
_cell.length_a   1.000
_cell.length_b   1.000
_cell.length_c   1.000
_cell.angle_alpha   90.00
_cell.angle_beta   90.00
_cell.angle_gamma   90.00
#
_symmetry.space_group_name_H-M   'P 1'
#
loop_
_entity.id
_entity.type
_entity.pdbx_description
1 polymer ?
#
loop_
_entity_poly.entity_id
_entity_poly.type
_entity_poly.pdbx_seq_one_letter_code
_entity_poly.pdbx_strand_id
1 'polypeptide(L)'
;MDLRKGFDVENVPQKKRQEVLQENVNRTVLSKLVKILFVPNVTKMPLKELVAMFLKDVVRYEKKEDPNPLTWYKNAGSNGDTCSFRAEMTHSFWEHFITRGKTNLSEYNRKNKAKIKVIRCQTIKVSDHENLSLYLRKKIRDECAKLKMVVPEINVKNSMIWIKIRRSQEAMGFKSTELAIRLGMDYSDWNGTPIRELLSRTEIKNLEEGVLRWGSCKLESLLSVAAIDRGRQDDEKEGTSGSVSSRKRENDSKENSHYKKARKELNEKNRRSN
;
A
#
# COMPACT_ATOMS: atom_id res chain seq x y z
N MET A 1 -38.06 32.40 12.91
CA MET A 1 -38.55 31.11 12.39
C MET A 1 -37.34 30.19 12.33
N ASP A 2 -37.38 29.06 13.03
CA ASP A 2 -36.30 28.07 12.96
C ASP A 2 -36.33 27.37 11.60
N LEU A 3 -35.17 27.29 10.95
CA LEU A 3 -35.03 26.64 9.65
C LEU A 3 -35.23 25.12 9.79
N ARG A 4 -36.11 24.53 8.98
CA ARG A 4 -36.39 23.09 9.01
C ARG A 4 -35.29 22.33 8.28
N LYS A 5 -34.59 21.45 9.01
CA LYS A 5 -33.59 20.57 8.38
C LYS A 5 -34.26 19.63 7.37
N GLY A 6 -33.66 19.48 6.19
CA GLY A 6 -34.18 18.75 5.05
C GLY A 6 -35.08 19.55 4.11
N PHE A 7 -35.60 20.71 4.54
CA PHE A 7 -36.43 21.59 3.71
C PHE A 7 -35.72 22.94 3.47
N ASP A 8 -35.33 23.63 4.55
CA ASP A 8 -34.67 24.95 4.51
C ASP A 8 -33.13 24.84 4.64
N VAL A 9 -32.62 23.78 5.30
CA VAL A 9 -31.16 23.50 5.45
C VAL A 9 -30.88 22.05 5.14
N GLU A 10 -29.74 21.74 4.51
CA GLU A 10 -29.37 20.37 4.21
C GLU A 10 -29.26 19.49 5.47
N ASN A 11 -29.91 18.32 5.46
CA ASN A 11 -29.76 17.30 6.51
C ASN A 11 -28.36 16.68 6.52
N VAL A 12 -27.77 16.54 5.33
CA VAL A 12 -26.44 15.96 5.10
C VAL A 12 -25.77 16.84 4.05
N PRO A 13 -24.50 17.24 4.24
CA PRO A 13 -23.79 18.06 3.27
C PRO A 13 -23.70 17.35 1.92
N GLN A 14 -24.50 17.80 0.95
CA GLN A 14 -24.67 17.13 -0.35
C GLN A 14 -23.36 17.14 -1.15
N LYS A 15 -22.62 18.23 -1.08
CA LYS A 15 -21.31 18.36 -1.71
C LYS A 15 -20.34 17.26 -1.25
N LYS A 16 -20.26 17.01 0.06
CA LYS A 16 -19.41 15.96 0.63
C LYS A 16 -19.84 14.57 0.16
N ARG A 17 -21.15 14.34 -0.01
CA ARG A 17 -21.68 13.09 -0.56
C ARG A 17 -21.30 12.90 -2.04
N GLN A 18 -21.41 13.95 -2.84
CA GLN A 18 -21.01 13.93 -4.25
C GLN A 18 -19.51 13.67 -4.39
N GLU A 19 -18.67 14.30 -3.57
CA GLU A 19 -17.22 14.06 -3.55
C GLU A 19 -16.88 12.60 -3.22
N VAL A 20 -17.54 12.01 -2.22
CA VAL A 20 -17.36 10.59 -1.87
C VAL A 20 -17.80 9.67 -3.00
N LEU A 21 -18.93 9.98 -3.66
CA LEU A 21 -19.40 9.21 -4.81
C LEU A 21 -18.42 9.30 -5.98
N GLN A 22 -17.96 10.51 -6.31
CA GLN A 22 -16.99 10.73 -7.38
C GLN A 22 -15.69 9.99 -7.10
N GLU A 23 -15.20 10.00 -5.86
CA GLU A 23 -14.00 9.25 -5.47
C GLU A 23 -14.17 7.74 -5.66
N ASN A 24 -15.33 7.18 -5.30
CA ASN A 24 -15.63 5.76 -5.51
C ASN A 24 -15.68 5.39 -6.99
N VAL A 25 -16.27 6.25 -7.82
CA VAL A 25 -16.28 6.10 -9.29
C VAL A 25 -14.84 6.15 -9.83
N ASN A 26 -14.08 7.17 -9.45
CA ASN A 26 -12.68 7.34 -9.86
C ASN A 26 -11.84 6.13 -9.47
N ARG A 27 -12.00 5.60 -8.25
CA ARG A 27 -11.27 4.41 -7.79
C ARG A 27 -11.58 3.19 -8.65
N THR A 28 -12.85 3.00 -9.03
CA THR A 28 -13.27 1.91 -9.89
C THR A 28 -12.67 2.03 -11.29
N VAL A 29 -12.80 3.20 -11.91
CA VAL A 29 -12.29 3.47 -13.26
C VAL A 29 -10.77 3.36 -13.32
N LEU A 30 -10.06 4.05 -12.41
CA LEU A 30 -8.60 4.05 -12.39
C LEU A 30 -8.03 2.67 -12.07
N SER A 31 -8.74 1.83 -11.31
CA SER A 31 -8.30 0.45 -11.07
C SER A 31 -8.25 -0.39 -12.36
N LYS A 32 -9.01 -0.04 -13.39
CA LYS A 32 -8.95 -0.71 -14.70
C LYS A 32 -7.88 -0.14 -15.61
N LEU A 33 -7.29 1.00 -15.25
CA LEU A 33 -6.27 1.66 -16.06
C LEU A 33 -4.87 1.29 -15.58
N VAL A 34 -3.97 1.14 -16.54
CA VAL A 34 -2.55 0.92 -16.32
C VAL A 34 -1.75 1.94 -17.11
N LYS A 35 -0.64 2.39 -16.53
CA LYS A 35 0.36 3.23 -17.16
C LYS A 35 1.61 2.39 -17.42
N ILE A 36 1.96 2.24 -18.68
CA ILE A 36 3.21 1.61 -19.11
C ILE A 36 4.18 2.73 -19.48
N LEU A 37 5.35 2.70 -18.86
CA LEU A 37 6.37 3.74 -18.95
C LEU A 37 7.63 3.22 -19.61
N PHE A 38 8.29 4.10 -20.36
CA PHE A 38 9.63 3.90 -20.91
C PHE A 38 9.77 2.67 -21.82
N VAL A 39 8.75 2.39 -22.64
CA VAL A 39 8.82 1.34 -23.64
C VAL A 39 9.78 1.78 -24.75
N PRO A 40 10.84 1.01 -25.07
CA PRO A 40 11.74 1.34 -26.17
C PRO A 40 10.97 1.47 -27.49
N ASN A 41 11.17 2.57 -28.19
CA ASN A 41 10.53 2.88 -29.46
C ASN A 41 11.45 3.69 -30.39
N VAL A 42 12.66 3.18 -30.62
CA VAL A 42 13.68 3.83 -31.49
C VAL A 42 13.14 4.04 -32.91
N THR A 43 12.37 3.08 -33.41
CA THR A 43 11.79 3.08 -34.76
C THR A 43 10.51 3.91 -34.87
N LYS A 44 10.07 4.58 -33.79
CA LYS A 44 8.84 5.38 -33.73
C LYS A 44 7.61 4.62 -34.24
N MET A 45 7.48 3.36 -33.84
CA MET A 45 6.32 2.52 -34.13
C MET A 45 5.01 3.20 -33.70
N PRO A 46 3.93 3.05 -34.49
CA PRO A 46 2.59 3.41 -34.07
C PRO A 46 2.21 2.78 -32.74
N LEU A 47 1.38 3.47 -31.96
CA LEU A 47 1.02 3.04 -30.61
C LEU A 47 0.39 1.64 -30.59
N LYS A 48 -0.41 1.29 -31.61
CA LYS A 48 -1.02 -0.04 -31.74
C LYS A 48 0.03 -1.16 -31.82
N GLU A 49 1.07 -0.95 -32.61
CA GLU A 49 2.17 -1.91 -32.77
C GLU A 49 3.02 -1.99 -31.50
N LEU A 50 3.26 -0.84 -30.85
CA LEU A 50 3.98 -0.79 -29.58
C LEU A 50 3.25 -1.58 -28.48
N VAL A 51 1.92 -1.48 -28.42
CA VAL A 51 1.09 -2.26 -27.48
C VAL A 51 1.17 -3.74 -27.80
N ALA A 52 1.13 -4.13 -29.08
CA ALA A 52 1.26 -5.52 -29.49
C ALA A 52 2.64 -6.10 -29.14
N MET A 53 3.72 -5.35 -29.39
CA MET A 53 5.08 -5.71 -28.98
C MET A 53 5.19 -5.88 -27.46
N PHE A 54 4.62 -4.95 -26.69
CA PHE A 54 4.60 -5.05 -25.24
C PHE A 54 3.89 -6.33 -24.75
N LEU A 55 2.73 -6.65 -25.33
CA LEU A 55 1.97 -7.84 -24.94
C LEU A 55 2.71 -9.14 -25.29
N LYS A 56 3.25 -9.22 -26.49
CA LYS A 56 3.88 -10.44 -27.03
C LYS A 56 5.29 -10.64 -26.50
N ASP A 57 6.14 -9.62 -26.60
CA ASP A 57 7.58 -9.78 -26.38
C ASP A 57 8.00 -9.47 -24.94
N VAL A 58 7.32 -8.51 -24.29
CA VAL A 58 7.65 -8.07 -22.93
C VAL A 58 6.90 -8.90 -21.88
N VAL A 59 5.57 -8.96 -21.98
CA VAL A 59 4.73 -9.63 -20.97
C VAL A 59 4.45 -11.10 -21.31
N ARG A 60 4.57 -11.48 -22.60
CA ARG A 60 4.25 -12.82 -23.14
C ARG A 60 2.84 -13.26 -22.75
N TYR A 61 1.86 -12.44 -23.12
CA TYR A 61 0.44 -12.72 -22.91
C TYR A 61 -0.15 -13.43 -24.13
N GLU A 62 -0.60 -14.68 -23.96
CA GLU A 62 -1.02 -15.57 -25.07
C GLU A 62 -2.44 -16.14 -24.90
N LYS A 63 -3.24 -15.58 -23.98
CA LYS A 63 -4.58 -16.11 -23.68
C LYS A 63 -5.54 -15.84 -24.84
N LYS A 64 -6.05 -16.90 -25.49
CA LYS A 64 -6.91 -16.79 -26.68
C LYS A 64 -8.31 -16.27 -26.37
N GLU A 65 -8.80 -16.53 -25.16
CA GLU A 65 -10.13 -16.08 -24.72
C GLU A 65 -10.19 -14.57 -24.47
N ASP A 66 -9.02 -13.90 -24.41
CA ASP A 66 -8.90 -12.46 -24.22
C ASP A 66 -8.07 -11.84 -25.36
N PRO A 67 -8.67 -11.62 -26.54
CA PRO A 67 -7.96 -11.11 -27.71
C PRO A 67 -7.54 -9.65 -27.57
N ASN A 68 -8.15 -8.89 -26.65
CA ASN A 68 -7.91 -7.47 -26.46
C ASN A 68 -7.60 -7.17 -24.98
N PRO A 69 -6.46 -7.65 -24.44
CA PRO A 69 -6.13 -7.51 -23.03
C PRO A 69 -5.83 -6.07 -22.63
N LEU A 70 -5.46 -5.22 -23.59
CA LEU A 70 -5.24 -3.79 -23.44
C LEU A 70 -6.03 -3.02 -24.50
N THR A 71 -6.97 -2.19 -24.07
CA THR A 71 -7.86 -1.38 -24.91
C THR A 71 -7.74 0.10 -24.54
N TRP A 72 -8.36 0.97 -25.34
CA TRP A 72 -8.43 2.42 -25.08
C TRP A 72 -7.06 3.07 -24.82
N TYR A 73 -6.03 2.57 -25.47
CA TYR A 73 -4.67 3.03 -25.21
C TYR A 73 -4.46 4.46 -25.74
N LYS A 74 -3.80 5.27 -24.94
CA LYS A 74 -3.49 6.68 -25.24
C LYS A 74 -2.04 6.96 -24.92
N ASN A 75 -1.40 7.79 -25.75
CA ASN A 75 -0.04 8.25 -25.50
C ASN A 75 0.01 9.01 -24.16
N ALA A 76 1.04 8.74 -23.36
CA ALA A 76 1.27 9.33 -22.04
C ALA A 76 2.63 10.02 -21.93
N GLY A 77 3.26 10.31 -23.07
CA GLY A 77 4.54 10.99 -23.20
C GLY A 77 5.54 10.19 -24.04
N SER A 78 6.44 10.87 -24.71
CA SER A 78 7.55 10.26 -25.45
C SER A 78 8.82 11.04 -25.15
N ASN A 79 9.87 10.33 -24.72
CA ASN A 79 11.16 10.90 -24.34
C ASN A 79 12.25 10.22 -25.16
N GLY A 80 12.74 10.91 -26.20
CA GLY A 80 13.75 10.39 -27.12
C GLY A 80 13.32 9.05 -27.71
N ASP A 81 14.08 8.00 -27.38
CA ASP A 81 13.89 6.63 -27.86
C ASP A 81 12.86 5.82 -27.06
N THR A 82 12.09 6.46 -26.18
CA THR A 82 11.09 5.76 -25.35
C THR A 82 9.72 6.39 -25.47
N CYS A 83 8.70 5.54 -25.43
CA CYS A 83 7.31 5.92 -25.44
C CYS A 83 6.60 5.38 -24.19
N SER A 84 5.71 6.18 -23.63
CA SER A 84 4.86 5.81 -22.50
C SER A 84 3.41 5.90 -22.94
N PHE A 85 2.57 5.00 -22.44
CA PHE A 85 1.15 5.01 -22.75
C PHE A 85 0.31 4.55 -21.57
N ARG A 86 -0.97 4.90 -21.60
CA ARG A 86 -1.99 4.38 -20.69
C ARG A 86 -2.91 3.47 -21.47
N ALA A 87 -3.45 2.45 -20.85
CA ALA A 87 -4.43 1.56 -21.44
C ALA A 87 -5.44 1.11 -20.37
N GLU A 88 -6.67 0.81 -20.80
CA GLU A 88 -7.59 0.01 -20.02
C GLU A 88 -7.19 -1.46 -20.16
N MET A 89 -7.16 -2.18 -19.05
CA MET A 89 -6.76 -3.57 -19.01
C MET A 89 -7.90 -4.47 -18.56
N THR A 90 -7.91 -5.68 -19.08
CA THR A 90 -8.82 -6.72 -18.62
C THR A 90 -8.37 -7.30 -17.27
N HIS A 91 -9.30 -7.93 -16.56
CA HIS A 91 -8.98 -8.66 -15.34
C HIS A 91 -7.99 -9.80 -15.60
N SER A 92 -8.24 -10.58 -16.66
CA SER A 92 -7.38 -11.71 -17.06
C SER A 92 -5.95 -11.26 -17.35
N PHE A 93 -5.76 -10.11 -17.99
CA PHE A 93 -4.44 -9.54 -18.19
C PHE A 93 -3.75 -9.21 -16.86
N TRP A 94 -4.46 -8.55 -15.94
CA TRP A 94 -3.87 -8.11 -14.69
C TRP A 94 -3.44 -9.29 -13.79
N GLU A 95 -4.24 -10.36 -13.74
CA GLU A 95 -3.90 -11.59 -13.04
C GLU A 95 -2.64 -12.25 -13.63
N HIS A 96 -2.57 -12.38 -14.96
CA HIS A 96 -1.36 -12.86 -15.63
C HIS A 96 -0.15 -11.97 -15.32
N PHE A 97 -0.35 -10.65 -15.33
CA PHE A 97 0.73 -9.71 -15.08
C PHE A 97 1.31 -9.86 -13.66
N ILE A 98 0.45 -10.00 -12.64
CA ILE A 98 0.90 -10.21 -11.26
C ILE A 98 1.62 -11.56 -11.10
N THR A 99 1.12 -12.62 -11.73
CA THR A 99 1.63 -13.99 -11.53
C THR A 99 2.90 -14.27 -12.32
N ARG A 100 2.97 -13.88 -13.60
CA ARG A 100 4.10 -14.18 -14.50
C ARG A 100 4.63 -12.94 -15.21
N GLY A 101 3.76 -12.01 -15.61
CA GLY A 101 4.16 -10.86 -16.43
C GLY A 101 5.20 -9.95 -15.79
N LYS A 102 5.19 -9.77 -14.46
CA LYS A 102 6.24 -9.03 -13.73
C LYS A 102 7.63 -9.66 -13.87
N THR A 103 7.71 -10.99 -13.82
CA THR A 103 8.96 -11.73 -14.00
C THR A 103 9.44 -11.58 -15.44
N ASN A 104 8.56 -11.79 -16.42
CA ASN A 104 8.85 -11.63 -17.84
C ASN A 104 9.35 -10.21 -18.18
N LEU A 105 8.67 -9.19 -17.65
CA LEU A 105 9.07 -7.79 -17.78
C LEU A 105 10.48 -7.55 -17.22
N SER A 106 10.79 -8.13 -16.06
CA SER A 106 12.10 -7.97 -15.42
C SER A 106 13.21 -8.66 -16.22
N GLU A 107 12.93 -9.85 -16.76
CA GLU A 107 13.83 -10.56 -17.67
C GLU A 107 14.07 -9.78 -18.96
N TYR A 108 13.01 -9.24 -19.57
CA TYR A 108 13.10 -8.42 -20.77
C TYR A 108 13.93 -7.16 -20.51
N ASN A 109 13.68 -6.46 -19.41
CA ASN A 109 14.45 -5.28 -19.00
C ASN A 109 15.93 -5.62 -18.83
N ARG A 110 16.26 -6.76 -18.20
CA ARG A 110 17.64 -7.21 -18.02
C ARG A 110 18.31 -7.55 -19.36
N LYS A 111 17.63 -8.28 -20.24
CA LYS A 111 18.18 -8.71 -21.54
C LYS A 111 18.40 -7.54 -22.50
N ASN A 112 17.44 -6.63 -22.57
CA ASN A 112 17.45 -5.52 -23.54
C ASN A 112 17.97 -4.20 -22.96
N LYS A 113 18.51 -4.21 -21.73
CA LYS A 113 18.93 -3.01 -20.99
C LYS A 113 17.84 -1.93 -20.92
N ALA A 114 16.57 -2.35 -20.90
CA ALA A 114 15.42 -1.47 -20.85
C ALA A 114 14.99 -1.19 -19.40
N LYS A 115 14.18 -0.14 -19.21
CA LYS A 115 13.67 0.29 -17.89
C LYS A 115 12.15 0.42 -17.90
N ILE A 116 11.48 -0.50 -18.58
CA ILE A 116 10.03 -0.50 -18.71
C ILE A 116 9.40 -0.68 -17.32
N LYS A 117 8.43 0.18 -17.00
CA LYS A 117 7.67 0.08 -15.75
C LYS A 117 6.18 0.01 -16.04
N VAL A 118 5.48 -0.81 -15.28
CA VAL A 118 4.02 -0.95 -15.35
C VAL A 118 3.46 -0.53 -14.00
N ILE A 119 2.63 0.50 -14.00
CA ILE A 119 2.05 1.11 -12.80
C ILE A 119 0.54 1.12 -12.97
N ARG A 120 -0.20 0.49 -12.06
CA ARG A 120 -1.66 0.58 -12.03
C ARG A 120 -2.06 2.00 -11.60
N CYS A 121 -3.00 2.60 -12.33
CA CYS A 121 -3.48 3.92 -11.98
C CYS A 121 -4.25 3.89 -10.65
N GLN A 122 -4.14 4.97 -9.88
CA GLN A 122 -4.79 5.14 -8.59
C GLN A 122 -5.28 6.58 -8.45
N THR A 123 -6.23 6.82 -7.55
CA THR A 123 -6.70 8.19 -7.26
C THR A 123 -5.62 8.99 -6.53
N ILE A 124 -5.72 10.32 -6.61
CA ILE A 124 -4.77 11.22 -5.93
C ILE A 124 -4.74 10.90 -4.43
N LYS A 125 -5.90 10.68 -3.80
CA LYS A 125 -5.97 10.32 -2.37
C LYS A 125 -5.21 9.05 -2.02
N VAL A 126 -5.33 8.00 -2.84
CA VAL A 126 -4.59 6.75 -2.61
C VAL A 126 -3.09 6.96 -2.82
N SER A 127 -2.69 7.70 -3.86
CA SER A 127 -1.29 8.05 -4.07
C SER A 127 -0.73 8.90 -2.92
N ASP A 128 -1.52 9.84 -2.39
CA ASP A 128 -1.10 10.73 -1.32
C ASP A 128 -0.99 10.01 0.03
N HIS A 129 -1.78 8.96 0.26
CA HIS A 129 -1.56 8.06 1.38
C HIS A 129 -0.18 7.38 1.33
N GLU A 130 0.25 6.92 0.14
CA GLU A 130 1.58 6.34 -0.04
C GLU A 130 2.67 7.41 0.05
N ASN A 131 2.47 8.58 -0.56
CA ASN A 131 3.42 9.69 -0.51
C ASN A 131 3.61 10.24 0.91
N LEU A 132 2.54 10.32 1.71
CA LEU A 132 2.60 10.73 3.11
C LEU A 132 3.54 9.82 3.91
N SER A 133 3.52 8.51 3.62
CA SER A 133 4.40 7.55 4.31
C SER A 133 5.88 7.78 4.02
N LEU A 134 6.22 8.14 2.77
CA LEU A 134 7.57 8.50 2.36
C LEU A 134 8.00 9.86 2.92
N TYR A 135 7.08 10.81 2.93
CA TYR A 135 7.28 12.14 3.52
C TYR A 135 7.57 12.04 5.01
N LEU A 136 6.76 11.30 5.78
CA LEU A 136 6.99 11.09 7.21
C LEU A 136 8.31 10.37 7.48
N ARG A 137 8.67 9.37 6.66
CA ARG A 137 9.99 8.74 6.76
C ARG A 137 11.13 9.74 6.63
N LYS A 138 11.05 10.66 5.66
CA LYS A 138 12.05 11.73 5.49
C LYS A 138 12.03 12.65 6.72
N LYS A 139 10.86 13.13 7.12
CA LYS A 139 10.69 14.07 8.23
C LYS A 139 11.21 13.52 9.56
N ILE A 140 10.92 12.26 9.87
CA ILE A 140 11.44 11.57 11.07
C ILE A 140 12.97 11.52 11.04
N ARG A 141 13.59 11.23 9.88
CA ARG A 141 15.05 11.19 9.76
C ARG A 141 15.68 12.56 9.96
N ASP A 142 15.08 13.59 9.36
CA ASP A 142 15.55 14.97 9.47
C ASP A 142 15.44 15.44 10.93
N GLU A 143 14.35 15.10 11.62
CA GLU A 143 14.17 15.45 13.02
C GLU A 143 15.13 14.68 13.94
N CYS A 144 15.37 13.39 13.69
CA CYS A 144 16.42 12.63 14.40
C CYS A 144 17.80 13.27 14.23
N ALA A 145 18.12 13.74 13.01
CA ALA A 145 19.39 14.40 12.74
C ALA A 145 19.54 15.71 13.51
N LYS A 146 18.47 16.53 13.57
CA LYS A 146 18.44 17.77 14.38
C LYS A 146 18.63 17.48 15.87
N LEU A 147 17.96 16.47 16.39
CA LEU A 147 18.04 16.04 17.79
C LEU A 147 19.31 15.23 18.11
N LYS A 148 20.20 15.02 17.14
CA LYS A 148 21.42 14.19 17.24
C LYS A 148 21.15 12.78 17.78
N MET A 149 20.00 12.22 17.39
CA MET A 149 19.57 10.88 17.77
C MET A 149 20.02 9.85 16.74
N VAL A 150 20.07 8.59 17.16
CA VAL A 150 20.31 7.47 16.23
C VAL A 150 19.08 7.29 15.35
N VAL A 151 19.29 7.41 14.04
CA VAL A 151 18.23 7.22 13.04
C VAL A 151 17.76 5.76 13.03
N PRO A 152 16.45 5.49 13.24
CA PRO A 152 15.91 4.13 13.18
C PRO A 152 15.86 3.60 11.76
N GLU A 153 15.73 2.27 11.64
CA GLU A 153 15.40 1.66 10.37
C GLU A 153 13.90 1.85 10.10
N ILE A 154 13.57 2.64 9.08
CA ILE A 154 12.18 2.92 8.70
C ILE A 154 11.90 2.25 7.37
N ASN A 155 10.92 1.36 7.35
CA ASN A 155 10.42 0.66 6.18
C ASN A 155 8.98 1.09 5.90
N VAL A 156 8.65 1.24 4.62
CA VAL A 156 7.36 1.75 4.17
C VAL A 156 6.73 0.75 3.22
N LYS A 157 5.48 0.38 3.46
CA LYS A 157 4.71 -0.53 2.61
C LYS A 157 3.23 -0.24 2.71
N ASN A 158 2.54 -0.05 1.58
CA ASN A 158 1.09 0.14 1.50
C ASN A 158 0.57 1.22 2.49
N SER A 159 1.22 2.39 2.52
CA SER A 159 0.87 3.50 3.41
C SER A 159 1.03 3.22 4.92
N MET A 160 1.67 2.10 5.27
CA MET A 160 2.11 1.77 6.63
C MET A 160 3.60 2.07 6.78
N ILE A 161 3.96 2.60 7.95
CA ILE A 161 5.33 2.89 8.35
C ILE A 161 5.71 1.90 9.44
N TRP A 162 6.77 1.16 9.20
CA TRP A 162 7.37 0.22 10.13
C TRP A 162 8.68 0.81 10.64
N ILE A 163 8.74 1.07 11.94
CA ILE A 163 9.92 1.63 12.60
C ILE A 163 10.56 0.52 13.42
N LYS A 164 11.78 0.15 13.04
CA LYS A 164 12.62 -0.81 13.76
C LYS A 164 13.79 -0.09 14.42
N ILE A 165 13.89 -0.25 15.73
CA ILE A 165 14.99 0.31 16.52
C ILE A 165 16.10 -0.74 16.55
N ARG A 166 17.36 -0.37 16.31
CA ARG A 166 18.49 -1.32 16.18
C ARG A 166 18.65 -2.29 17.37
N ARG A 167 18.21 -1.90 18.57
CA ARG A 167 18.30 -2.71 19.79
C ARG A 167 17.05 -3.55 20.07
N SER A 168 15.95 -3.31 19.37
CA SER A 168 14.71 -4.08 19.50
C SER A 168 14.56 -5.02 18.30
N GLN A 169 14.14 -6.26 18.56
CA GLN A 169 13.78 -7.19 17.49
C GLN A 169 12.39 -6.87 16.90
N GLU A 170 11.57 -6.09 17.62
CA GLU A 170 10.22 -5.77 17.20
C GLU A 170 10.18 -4.49 16.36
N ALA A 171 9.38 -4.54 15.30
CA ALA A 171 9.09 -3.40 14.45
C ALA A 171 7.68 -2.90 14.77
N MET A 172 7.56 -1.62 15.10
CA MET A 172 6.26 -1.00 15.34
C MET A 172 5.67 -0.50 14.02
N GLY A 173 4.48 -0.99 13.70
CA GLY A 173 3.74 -0.62 12.49
C GLY A 173 2.67 0.43 12.77
N PHE A 174 2.68 1.53 12.02
CA PHE A 174 1.67 2.58 12.12
C PHE A 174 1.09 2.90 10.75
N LYS A 175 -0.20 3.29 10.73
CA LYS A 175 -0.75 4.00 9.59
C LYS A 175 -0.13 5.38 9.51
N SER A 176 0.14 5.85 8.29
CA SER A 176 0.81 7.15 8.09
C SER A 176 -0.01 8.33 8.61
N THR A 177 -1.32 8.31 8.39
CA THR A 177 -2.27 9.33 8.88
C THR A 177 -2.31 9.38 10.40
N GLU A 178 -2.41 8.22 11.04
CA GLU A 178 -2.36 8.09 12.50
C GLU A 178 -1.03 8.56 13.08
N LEU A 179 0.09 8.10 12.51
CA LEU A 179 1.43 8.48 12.97
C LEU A 179 1.66 9.99 12.85
N ALA A 180 1.18 10.61 11.76
CA ALA A 180 1.29 12.05 11.59
C ALA A 180 0.62 12.82 12.73
N ILE A 181 -0.58 12.40 13.14
CA ILE A 181 -1.29 13.03 14.24
C ILE A 181 -0.56 12.78 15.57
N ARG A 182 -0.18 11.53 15.84
CA ARG A 182 0.51 11.16 17.08
C ARG A 182 1.82 11.93 17.27
N LEU A 183 2.61 12.09 16.22
CA LEU A 183 3.87 12.84 16.27
C LEU A 183 3.66 14.34 16.46
N GLY A 184 2.56 14.89 15.92
CA GLY A 184 2.20 16.30 16.08
C GLY A 184 3.26 17.29 15.59
N MET A 185 4.07 16.91 14.60
CA MET A 185 5.07 17.78 13.98
C MET A 185 4.40 18.86 13.12
N ASP A 186 5.14 19.92 12.80
CA ASP A 186 4.72 20.85 11.74
C ASP A 186 4.66 20.09 10.40
N TYR A 187 3.66 20.33 9.57
CA TYR A 187 3.50 19.74 8.23
C TYR A 187 3.27 20.80 7.15
N SER A 188 3.68 22.05 7.40
CA SER A 188 3.53 23.18 6.46
C SER A 188 4.17 22.95 5.08
N ASP A 189 5.20 22.11 4.99
CA ASP A 189 5.90 21.73 3.76
C ASP A 189 5.26 20.53 3.01
N TRP A 190 4.14 20.00 3.51
CA TRP A 190 3.37 18.96 2.83
C TRP A 190 2.53 19.54 1.69
N ASN A 191 2.80 19.09 0.45
CA ASN A 191 2.15 19.59 -0.76
C ASN A 191 1.03 18.68 -1.31
N GLY A 192 0.64 17.63 -0.57
CA GLY A 192 -0.43 16.73 -0.99
C GLY A 192 -1.79 17.07 -0.37
N THR A 193 -2.76 16.17 -0.54
CA THR A 193 -4.08 16.27 0.10
C THR A 193 -3.93 16.50 1.62
N PRO A 194 -4.69 17.43 2.24
CA PRO A 194 -4.60 17.68 3.67
C PRO A 194 -4.71 16.38 4.48
N ILE A 195 -3.81 16.16 5.46
CA ILE A 195 -3.74 14.90 6.22
C ILE A 195 -5.09 14.54 6.86
N ARG A 196 -5.86 15.54 7.29
CA ARG A 196 -7.22 15.35 7.84
C ARG A 196 -8.20 14.72 6.84
N GLU A 197 -8.07 15.03 5.55
CA GLU A 197 -8.91 14.46 4.49
C GLU A 197 -8.48 13.05 4.06
N LEU A 198 -7.26 12.66 4.43
CA LEU A 198 -6.75 11.29 4.24
C LEU A 198 -7.21 10.36 5.38
N LEU A 199 -7.72 10.88 6.51
CA LEU A 199 -8.15 10.02 7.62
C LEU A 199 -9.29 9.09 7.23
N SER A 200 -9.22 7.83 7.68
CA SER A 200 -10.36 6.92 7.60
C SER A 200 -11.49 7.40 8.52
N ARG A 201 -12.72 6.93 8.27
CA ARG A 201 -13.87 7.22 9.15
C ARG A 201 -13.60 6.84 10.61
N THR A 202 -12.88 5.74 10.82
CA THR A 202 -12.48 5.28 12.17
C THR A 202 -11.43 6.20 12.80
N GLU A 203 -10.46 6.71 12.03
CA GLU A 203 -9.47 7.65 12.53
C GLU A 203 -10.08 9.01 12.87
N ILE A 204 -11.03 9.48 12.06
CA ILE A 204 -11.81 10.70 12.34
C ILE A 204 -12.57 10.54 13.66
N LYS A 205 -13.31 9.43 13.81
CA LYS A 205 -14.04 9.14 15.04
C LYS A 205 -13.11 9.08 16.26
N ASN A 206 -11.98 8.39 16.15
CA ASN A 206 -10.99 8.32 17.23
C ASN A 206 -10.40 9.69 17.58
N LEU A 207 -10.25 10.59 16.60
CA LEU A 207 -9.79 11.96 16.81
C LEU A 207 -10.86 12.80 17.53
N GLU A 208 -12.13 12.66 17.14
CA GLU A 208 -13.28 13.34 17.77
C GLU A 208 -13.52 12.86 19.21
N GLU A 209 -13.35 11.55 19.46
CA GLU A 209 -13.46 10.94 20.80
C GLU A 209 -12.21 11.16 21.67
N GLY A 210 -11.16 11.77 21.12
CA GLY A 210 -9.91 12.03 21.83
C GLY A 210 -9.08 10.78 22.14
N VAL A 211 -9.34 9.65 21.48
CA VAL A 211 -8.50 8.45 21.53
C VAL A 211 -7.20 8.68 20.74
N LEU A 212 -7.32 9.30 19.57
CA LEU A 212 -6.20 9.77 18.77
C LEU A 212 -5.97 11.25 19.07
N ARG A 213 -4.79 11.62 19.58
CA ARG A 213 -4.49 13.00 19.99
C ARG A 213 -3.26 13.54 19.27
N TRP A 214 -3.31 14.81 18.92
CA TRP A 214 -2.20 15.52 18.31
C TRP A 214 -1.00 15.58 19.26
N GLY A 215 0.18 15.18 18.79
CA GLY A 215 1.42 15.25 19.57
C GLY A 215 1.43 14.30 20.78
N SER A 216 0.56 13.29 20.82
CA SER A 216 0.47 12.34 21.92
C SER A 216 1.67 11.42 22.05
N CYS A 217 2.53 11.37 21.03
CA CYS A 217 3.74 10.57 20.99
C CYS A 217 4.90 11.44 20.52
N LYS A 218 5.84 11.70 21.43
CA LYS A 218 7.08 12.38 21.07
C LYS A 218 8.00 11.43 20.33
N LEU A 219 8.76 11.94 19.37
CA LEU A 219 9.68 11.11 18.59
C LEU A 219 10.72 10.42 19.49
N GLU A 220 11.21 11.12 20.51
CA GLU A 220 12.12 10.58 21.51
C GLU A 220 11.50 9.39 22.22
N SER A 221 10.23 9.52 22.67
CA SER A 221 9.51 8.46 23.34
C SER A 221 9.31 7.24 22.43
N LEU A 222 8.96 7.47 21.16
CA LEU A 222 8.77 6.43 20.16
C LEU A 222 10.06 5.65 19.90
N LEU A 223 11.20 6.33 19.92
CA LEU A 223 12.52 5.73 19.69
C LEU A 223 13.17 5.22 20.99
N SER A 224 12.65 5.62 22.15
CA SER A 224 13.08 5.19 23.47
C SER A 224 12.22 4.07 24.06
N VAL A 225 11.21 3.53 23.35
CA VAL A 225 10.46 2.31 23.74
C VAL A 225 11.35 1.05 23.57
N ALA A 226 12.54 1.10 24.16
CA ALA A 226 13.27 -0.02 24.72
C ALA A 226 13.29 0.05 26.26
N ALA A 227 12.49 0.93 26.89
CA ALA A 227 12.54 1.16 28.35
C ALA A 227 11.21 0.97 29.12
N ILE A 228 10.07 0.69 28.49
CA ILE A 228 8.79 0.49 29.19
C ILE A 228 8.08 -0.76 28.66
N ASP A 229 8.59 -1.94 29.01
CA ASP A 229 7.75 -3.10 29.35
C ASP A 229 8.53 -4.19 30.15
N ARG A 230 9.38 -3.76 31.09
CA ARG A 230 9.98 -4.60 32.13
C ARG A 230 9.59 -4.12 33.53
N GLY A 231 8.33 -3.75 33.70
CA GLY A 231 7.84 -3.16 34.95
C GLY A 231 6.39 -3.51 35.26
N ARG A 232 5.94 -4.72 34.90
CA ARG A 232 4.64 -5.23 35.33
C ARG A 232 4.66 -6.72 35.67
N GLN A 233 5.62 -7.09 36.52
CA GLN A 233 5.55 -8.23 37.41
C GLN A 233 6.32 -7.81 38.65
N ASP A 234 5.62 -7.31 39.64
CA ASP A 234 5.76 -7.66 41.06
C ASP A 234 4.73 -6.85 41.86
N ASP A 235 4.24 -7.47 42.93
CA ASP A 235 3.23 -7.02 43.90
C ASP A 235 1.75 -7.06 43.48
N GLU A 236 1.15 -8.26 43.59
CA GLU A 236 0.17 -8.53 44.66
C GLU A 236 -0.19 -10.03 44.69
N LYS A 237 0.05 -10.68 45.84
CA LYS A 237 -0.43 -12.01 46.21
C LYS A 237 -1.51 -11.89 47.29
N GLU A 238 -2.41 -12.88 47.25
CA GLU A 238 -3.45 -13.30 48.22
C GLU A 238 -4.86 -12.67 48.05
N GLY A 239 -5.95 -13.43 47.83
CA GLY A 239 -6.09 -14.87 47.75
C GLY A 239 -7.48 -15.38 47.30
N THR A 240 -7.45 -16.58 46.73
CA THR A 240 -8.34 -17.74 46.94
C THR A 240 -9.77 -17.83 46.36
N SER A 241 -9.87 -18.75 45.39
CA SER A 241 -10.92 -19.76 45.10
C SER A 241 -12.06 -19.46 44.10
N GLY A 242 -12.15 -20.29 43.06
CA GLY A 242 -13.26 -20.36 42.11
C GLY A 242 -12.92 -21.13 40.83
N SER A 243 -13.21 -22.44 40.84
CA SER A 243 -13.06 -23.48 39.81
C SER A 243 -13.24 -23.15 38.31
N VAL A 244 -12.30 -23.71 37.51
CA VAL A 244 -12.47 -24.48 36.25
C VAL A 244 -13.49 -24.01 35.19
N SER A 245 -12.99 -23.50 34.06
CA SER A 245 -13.44 -23.97 32.72
C SER A 245 -12.41 -23.65 31.64
N SER A 246 -11.77 -24.71 31.16
CA SER A 246 -10.81 -24.70 30.06
C SER A 246 -11.55 -24.54 28.71
N ARG A 247 -11.26 -23.48 27.95
CA ARG A 247 -11.48 -23.46 26.49
C ARG A 247 -10.28 -22.91 25.74
N LYS A 248 -9.36 -23.85 25.49
CA LYS A 248 -8.43 -23.88 24.37
C LYS A 248 -9.22 -23.72 23.07
N ARG A 249 -8.94 -22.68 22.26
CA ARG A 249 -9.30 -22.66 20.84
C ARG A 249 -8.05 -22.88 20.00
N GLU A 250 -7.98 -24.10 19.48
CA GLU A 250 -7.07 -24.53 18.43
C GLU A 250 -7.39 -23.83 17.10
N ASN A 251 -6.36 -23.14 16.58
CA ASN A 251 -5.71 -23.45 15.30
C ASN A 251 -6.59 -23.61 14.04
N ASP A 252 -6.71 -22.51 13.29
CA ASP A 252 -6.87 -22.52 11.84
C ASP A 252 -5.52 -22.86 11.17
N SER A 253 -5.23 -24.17 11.06
CA SER A 253 -4.04 -24.68 10.37
C SER A 253 -4.35 -25.86 9.45
N LYS A 254 -5.42 -25.77 8.66
CA LYS A 254 -5.75 -26.79 7.64
C LYS A 254 -5.35 -26.43 6.21
N GLU A 255 -5.05 -25.17 5.88
CA GLU A 255 -4.65 -24.79 4.52
C GLU A 255 -3.16 -25.06 4.20
N ASN A 256 -2.30 -25.08 5.21
CA ASN A 256 -0.84 -25.23 5.02
C ASN A 256 -0.34 -26.70 5.04
N SER A 257 -1.21 -27.65 5.40
CA SER A 257 -0.88 -29.09 5.43
C SER A 257 -0.88 -29.72 4.03
N HIS A 258 -1.84 -29.31 3.18
CA HIS A 258 -2.03 -29.86 1.85
C HIS A 258 -0.87 -29.51 0.89
N TYR A 259 -0.34 -28.28 1.01
CA TYR A 259 0.82 -27.83 0.22
C TYR A 259 2.14 -28.49 0.64
N LYS A 260 2.33 -28.79 1.93
CA LYS A 260 3.53 -29.47 2.41
C LYS A 260 3.56 -30.95 2.00
N LYS A 261 2.42 -31.62 1.96
CA LYS A 261 2.32 -33.03 1.54
C LYS A 261 2.55 -33.18 0.02
N ALA A 262 1.93 -32.35 -0.81
CA ALA A 262 2.12 -32.35 -2.26
C ALA A 262 3.58 -32.04 -2.67
N ARG A 263 4.26 -31.13 -1.94
CA ARG A 263 5.67 -30.79 -2.21
C ARG A 263 6.64 -31.89 -1.80
N LYS A 264 6.30 -32.71 -0.78
CA LYS A 264 7.10 -33.87 -0.38
C LYS A 264 6.98 -35.00 -1.40
N GLU A 265 5.76 -35.29 -1.86
CA GLU A 265 5.49 -36.33 -2.87
C GLU A 265 6.11 -36.00 -4.23
N LEU A 266 6.15 -34.72 -4.63
CA LEU A 266 6.82 -34.29 -5.87
C LEU A 266 8.35 -34.44 -5.80
N ASN A 267 8.95 -34.11 -4.66
CA ASN A 267 10.40 -34.27 -4.45
C ASN A 267 10.82 -35.74 -4.36
N GLU A 268 9.94 -36.62 -3.89
CA GLU A 268 10.21 -38.05 -3.77
C GLU A 268 10.06 -38.78 -5.12
N LYS A 269 9.14 -38.34 -6.00
CA LYS A 269 9.08 -38.79 -7.40
C LYS A 269 10.29 -38.39 -8.23
N ASN A 270 10.79 -37.16 -8.06
CA ASN A 270 11.97 -36.68 -8.77
C ASN A 270 13.27 -37.36 -8.34
N ARG A 271 13.32 -37.91 -7.11
CA ARG A 271 14.45 -38.71 -6.62
C ARG A 271 14.45 -40.16 -7.08
N ARG A 272 13.32 -40.67 -7.60
CA ARG A 272 13.20 -42.04 -8.14
C ARG A 272 13.31 -42.11 -9.66
N SER A 273 13.45 -40.96 -10.33
CA SER A 273 13.52 -40.84 -11.79
C SER A 273 14.89 -40.37 -12.30
N ASN A 274 15.87 -40.27 -11.40
CA ASN A 274 17.31 -40.13 -11.65
C ASN A 274 18.01 -41.31 -10.96
#